data_AF-A0A1X7H3B6-F1
#
_entry.id   AF-A0A1X7H3B6-F1
#
_cell.length_a   1.000
_cell.length_b   1.000
_cell.length_c   1.000
_cell.angle_alpha   90.00
_cell.angle_beta   90.00
_cell.angle_gamma   90.00
#
_symmetry.space_group_name_H-M   'P 1'
#
loop_
_entity.id
_entity.type
_entity.pdbx_description
1 polymer ?
#
loop_
_entity_poly.entity_id
_entity_poly.type
_entity_poly.pdbx_seq_one_letter_code
_entity_poly.pdbx_strand_id
1 'polypeptide(L)'
;MFGPDPRTSADYGRIVNDRHFQRLSGLTAEGDLVTGGVSDAAERYIAPTVLAEVPPRAPVMTEEIFGPILPILTVRDVDEAVDFINARDKPLSLYAFTRDKAARQALLERTSSGGLVYNAPMIHLGVPDLPFGGVGESGMGAYHGKASFDTFSHRKPVLSKPTRPDTLRLIYAPHTSRSFAFIAKAVSRTHPLLGRKR
;
A
#
# COMPACT_ATOMS: atom_id res chain seq x y z
N MET A 1 5.47 -20.38 18.33
CA MET A 1 6.20 -20.72 17.08
C MET A 1 7.62 -21.21 17.38
N PHE A 2 8.21 -20.72 18.47
CA PHE A 2 9.54 -21.11 18.93
C PHE A 2 9.54 -22.51 19.54
N GLY A 3 10.60 -23.27 19.30
CA GLY A 3 10.74 -24.66 19.73
C GLY A 3 11.09 -25.59 18.57
N PRO A 4 11.38 -26.88 18.85
CA PRO A 4 11.79 -27.84 17.84
C PRO A 4 10.64 -28.30 16.93
N ASP A 5 9.39 -28.24 17.41
CA ASP A 5 8.20 -28.61 16.64
C ASP A 5 7.10 -27.52 16.71
N PRO A 6 6.93 -26.71 15.65
CA PRO A 6 5.89 -25.69 15.57
C PRO A 6 4.46 -26.23 15.72
N ARG A 7 4.22 -27.53 15.45
CA ARG A 7 2.89 -28.14 15.56
C ARG A 7 2.35 -28.13 16.98
N THR A 8 3.22 -28.34 17.96
CA THR A 8 2.85 -28.42 19.39
C THR A 8 2.80 -27.05 20.07
N SER A 9 3.23 -25.99 19.39
CA SER A 9 3.28 -24.64 19.93
C SER A 9 1.88 -24.02 20.04
N ALA A 10 1.52 -23.56 21.24
CA ALA A 10 0.30 -22.79 21.48
C ALA A 10 0.25 -21.44 20.71
N ASP A 11 1.41 -20.85 20.40
CA ASP A 11 1.48 -19.57 19.67
C ASP A 11 1.44 -19.74 18.13
N TYR A 12 1.14 -20.94 17.62
CA TYR A 12 1.11 -21.19 16.18
C TYR A 12 -0.30 -21.57 15.73
N GLY A 13 -0.85 -20.74 14.84
CA GLY A 13 -2.22 -20.89 14.35
C GLY A 13 -2.44 -22.13 13.48
N ARG A 14 -3.69 -22.30 13.02
CA ARG A 14 -4.12 -23.30 12.06
C ARG A 14 -4.82 -22.65 10.88
N ILE A 15 -4.81 -23.30 9.74
CA ILE A 15 -5.51 -22.80 8.54
C ILE A 15 -7.01 -22.78 8.82
N VAL A 16 -7.67 -21.71 8.35
CA VAL A 16 -9.05 -21.38 8.72
C VAL A 16 -10.07 -22.46 8.36
N ASN A 17 -9.89 -23.15 7.23
CA ASN A 17 -10.77 -24.23 6.76
C ASN A 17 -10.06 -25.14 5.75
N ASP A 18 -10.72 -26.23 5.39
CA ASP A 18 -10.16 -27.29 4.54
C ASP A 18 -9.89 -26.79 3.11
N ARG A 19 -10.71 -25.87 2.59
CA ARG A 19 -10.49 -25.25 1.27
C ARG A 19 -9.17 -24.48 1.21
N HIS A 20 -8.91 -23.62 2.20
CA HIS A 20 -7.66 -22.87 2.27
C HIS A 20 -6.48 -23.78 2.57
N PHE A 21 -6.68 -24.83 3.37
CA PHE A 21 -5.65 -25.84 3.61
C PHE A 21 -5.23 -26.51 2.29
N GLN A 22 -6.18 -27.04 1.52
CA GLN A 22 -5.89 -27.70 0.24
C GLN A 22 -5.23 -26.77 -0.77
N ARG A 23 -5.69 -25.50 -0.85
CA ARG A 23 -5.05 -24.48 -1.70
C ARG A 23 -3.58 -24.29 -1.31
N LEU A 24 -3.30 -24.05 -0.04
CA LEU A 24 -1.95 -23.80 0.46
C LEU A 24 -1.03 -25.02 0.31
N SER A 25 -1.53 -26.23 0.60
CA SER A 25 -0.78 -27.48 0.40
C SER A 25 -0.40 -27.69 -1.06
N GLY A 26 -1.21 -27.21 -2.02
CA GLY A 26 -0.83 -27.23 -3.44
C GLY A 26 0.37 -26.34 -3.78
N LEU A 27 0.54 -25.21 -3.08
CA LEU A 27 1.60 -24.24 -3.34
C LEU A 27 2.99 -24.71 -2.85
N THR A 28 3.06 -25.66 -1.92
CA THR A 28 4.34 -26.09 -1.32
C THR A 28 5.26 -26.85 -2.28
N ALA A 29 4.76 -27.25 -3.46
CA ALA A 29 5.50 -28.05 -4.44
C ALA A 29 6.15 -27.21 -5.56
N GLU A 30 6.09 -25.88 -5.49
CA GLU A 30 6.41 -25.00 -6.62
C GLU A 30 7.84 -24.42 -6.62
N GLY A 31 8.75 -25.04 -5.88
CA GLY A 31 10.16 -24.68 -5.83
C GLY A 31 10.95 -25.61 -4.93
N ASP A 32 12.20 -25.24 -4.64
CA ASP A 32 13.08 -26.01 -3.79
C ASP A 32 12.71 -25.81 -2.33
N LEU A 33 12.34 -26.90 -1.65
CA LEU A 33 12.00 -26.88 -0.24
C LEU A 33 13.27 -26.66 0.61
N VAL A 34 13.38 -25.47 1.22
CA VAL A 34 14.50 -25.13 2.11
C VAL A 34 14.24 -25.64 3.54
N THR A 35 13.02 -25.44 4.04
CA THR A 35 12.56 -25.95 5.34
C THR A 35 11.03 -26.00 5.38
N GLY A 36 10.47 -26.80 6.28
CA GLY A 36 9.03 -26.99 6.43
C GLY A 36 8.48 -28.10 5.53
N GLY A 37 7.41 -27.82 4.78
CA GLY A 37 6.77 -28.78 3.86
C GLY A 37 5.89 -29.85 4.52
N VAL A 38 5.89 -29.92 5.85
CA VAL A 38 5.01 -30.82 6.61
C VAL A 38 3.61 -30.22 6.70
N SER A 39 2.58 -31.02 6.41
CA SER A 39 1.20 -30.63 6.59
C SER A 39 0.35 -31.78 7.16
N ASP A 40 -0.75 -31.42 7.83
CA ASP A 40 -1.74 -32.35 8.35
C ASP A 40 -3.15 -31.79 8.12
N ALA A 41 -3.94 -32.49 7.32
CA ALA A 41 -5.30 -32.08 6.95
C ALA A 41 -6.28 -32.14 8.13
N ALA A 42 -6.13 -33.09 9.05
CA ALA A 42 -7.04 -33.26 10.19
C ALA A 42 -6.92 -32.09 11.18
N GLU A 43 -5.71 -31.56 11.34
CA GLU A 43 -5.47 -30.37 12.17
C GLU A 43 -5.50 -29.05 11.39
N ARG A 44 -5.65 -29.10 10.06
CA ARG A 44 -5.41 -27.94 9.17
C ARG A 44 -4.06 -27.26 9.47
N TYR A 45 -3.06 -28.09 9.72
CA TYR A 45 -1.72 -27.65 10.06
C TYR A 45 -0.83 -27.63 8.81
N ILE A 46 -0.13 -26.53 8.59
CA ILE A 46 0.96 -26.44 7.62
C ILE A 46 2.15 -25.87 8.38
N ALA A 47 3.29 -26.53 8.31
CA ALA A 47 4.51 -26.05 8.96
C ALA A 47 5.00 -24.74 8.31
N PRO A 48 5.68 -23.85 9.06
CA PRO A 48 6.41 -22.73 8.47
C PRO A 48 7.33 -23.22 7.36
N THR A 49 7.05 -22.81 6.12
CA THR A 49 7.68 -23.38 4.93
C THR A 49 8.40 -22.28 4.16
N VAL A 50 9.65 -22.55 3.76
CA VAL A 50 10.44 -21.65 2.93
C VAL A 50 10.78 -22.37 1.62
N LEU A 51 10.48 -21.71 0.51
CA LEU A 51 10.80 -22.20 -0.84
C LEU A 51 11.85 -21.30 -1.48
N ALA A 52 12.86 -21.89 -2.12
CA ALA A 52 13.83 -21.19 -2.95
C ALA A 52 13.64 -21.57 -4.43
N GLU A 53 14.33 -20.87 -5.33
CA GLU A 53 14.33 -21.16 -6.78
C GLU A 53 12.91 -21.29 -7.38
N VAL A 54 11.97 -20.49 -6.86
CA VAL A 54 10.58 -20.52 -7.28
C VAL A 54 10.45 -19.81 -8.65
N PRO A 55 9.85 -20.45 -9.66
CA PRO A 55 9.60 -19.79 -10.93
C PRO A 55 8.74 -18.53 -10.75
N PRO A 56 9.09 -17.37 -11.33
CA PRO A 56 8.36 -16.10 -11.13
C PRO A 56 6.87 -16.10 -11.50
N ARG A 57 6.44 -17.11 -12.28
CA ARG A 57 5.06 -17.30 -12.76
C ARG A 57 4.37 -18.51 -12.10
N ALA A 58 5.00 -19.13 -11.11
CA ALA A 58 4.37 -20.21 -10.35
C ALA A 58 3.19 -19.65 -9.53
N PRO A 59 2.10 -20.41 -9.35
CA PRO A 59 0.95 -20.00 -8.54
C PRO A 59 1.29 -19.36 -7.18
N VAL A 60 2.30 -19.86 -6.46
CA VAL A 60 2.77 -19.32 -5.17
C VAL A 60 3.32 -17.88 -5.27
N MET A 61 3.69 -17.44 -6.48
CA MET A 61 4.17 -16.09 -6.81
C MET A 61 3.13 -15.21 -7.52
N THR A 62 1.99 -15.78 -7.95
CA THR A 62 0.94 -15.05 -8.68
C THR A 62 -0.35 -14.87 -7.89
N GLU A 63 -0.57 -15.69 -6.86
CA GLU A 63 -1.69 -15.58 -5.94
C GLU A 63 -1.24 -15.08 -4.57
N GLU A 64 -2.15 -14.46 -3.84
CA GLU A 64 -1.89 -14.11 -2.45
C GLU A 64 -1.84 -15.38 -1.59
N ILE A 65 -0.68 -15.62 -0.96
CA ILE A 65 -0.42 -16.85 -0.21
C ILE A 65 -1.41 -16.96 0.96
N PHE A 66 -1.49 -15.96 1.83
CA PHE A 66 -2.37 -15.97 3.01
C PHE A 66 -2.18 -17.20 3.91
N GLY A 67 -0.93 -17.64 4.07
CA GLY A 67 -0.56 -18.84 4.83
C GLY A 67 0.95 -18.90 5.11
N PRO A 68 1.42 -19.96 5.79
CA PRO A 68 2.77 -20.02 6.34
C PRO A 68 3.82 -20.49 5.31
N ILE A 69 3.77 -19.96 4.09
CA ILE A 69 4.70 -20.30 3.00
C ILE A 69 5.41 -19.01 2.57
N LEU A 70 6.74 -19.04 2.54
CA LEU A 70 7.59 -17.92 2.18
C LEU A 70 8.49 -18.29 0.99
N PRO A 71 8.07 -17.95 -0.25
CA PRO A 71 8.94 -18.09 -1.40
C PRO A 71 10.03 -17.01 -1.40
N ILE A 72 11.25 -17.40 -1.78
CA ILE A 72 12.41 -16.54 -1.93
C ILE A 72 12.74 -16.45 -3.42
N LEU A 73 12.77 -15.23 -3.93
CA LEU A 73 13.26 -14.92 -5.26
C LEU A 73 14.56 -14.11 -5.14
N THR A 74 15.59 -14.55 -5.84
CA THR A 74 16.84 -13.80 -5.97
C THR A 74 16.73 -12.78 -7.10
N VAL A 75 17.23 -11.57 -6.83
CA VAL A 75 17.34 -10.48 -7.80
C VAL A 75 18.74 -9.91 -7.71
N ARG A 76 19.25 -9.36 -8.81
CA ARG A 76 20.62 -8.86 -8.94
C ARG A 76 20.85 -7.59 -8.12
N ASP A 77 19.87 -6.69 -8.12
CA ASP A 77 19.96 -5.38 -7.50
C ASP A 77 18.57 -4.80 -7.18
N VAL A 78 18.55 -3.56 -6.67
CA VAL A 78 17.31 -2.85 -6.34
C VAL A 78 16.51 -2.45 -7.58
N ASP A 79 17.16 -2.27 -8.74
CA ASP A 79 16.46 -1.89 -9.97
C ASP A 79 15.60 -3.05 -10.45
N GLU A 80 16.17 -4.26 -10.47
CA GLU A 80 15.43 -5.48 -10.80
C GLU A 80 14.32 -5.78 -9.77
N ALA A 81 14.56 -5.49 -8.48
CA ALA A 81 13.51 -5.60 -7.46
C ALA A 81 12.34 -4.63 -7.72
N VAL A 82 12.64 -3.38 -8.07
CA VAL A 82 11.64 -2.36 -8.40
C VAL A 82 10.83 -2.77 -9.64
N ASP A 83 11.50 -3.23 -10.69
CA ASP A 83 10.85 -3.70 -11.92
C ASP A 83 9.94 -4.91 -11.64
N PHE A 84 10.41 -5.84 -10.80
CA PHE A 84 9.63 -6.99 -10.38
C PHE A 84 8.37 -6.61 -9.61
N ILE A 85 8.48 -5.65 -8.68
CA ILE A 85 7.33 -5.15 -7.90
C ILE A 85 6.33 -4.43 -8.82
N ASN A 86 6.81 -3.56 -9.70
CA ASN A 86 5.96 -2.74 -10.58
C ASN A 86 5.25 -3.53 -11.68
N ALA A 87 5.74 -4.74 -12.02
CA ALA A 87 5.08 -5.64 -12.96
C ALA A 87 3.83 -6.33 -12.38
N ARG A 88 3.46 -6.01 -11.12
CA ARG A 88 2.37 -6.63 -10.37
C ARG A 88 1.45 -5.56 -9.77
N ASP A 89 0.31 -6.03 -9.31
CA ASP A 89 -0.68 -5.24 -8.58
C ASP A 89 -0.05 -4.56 -7.35
N LYS A 90 -0.48 -3.33 -7.06
CA LYS A 90 0.09 -2.53 -5.97
C LYS A 90 -0.22 -3.16 -4.62
N PRO A 91 0.80 -3.57 -3.83
CA PRO A 91 0.57 -4.28 -2.59
C PRO A 91 0.09 -3.36 -1.47
N LEU A 92 -0.61 -3.96 -0.49
CA LEU A 92 -1.01 -3.24 0.72
C LEU A 92 0.20 -2.76 1.53
N SER A 93 1.26 -3.56 1.58
CA SER A 93 2.49 -3.22 2.29
C SER A 93 3.72 -3.67 1.52
N LEU A 94 4.76 -2.82 1.51
CA LEU A 94 6.09 -3.12 1.02
C LEU A 94 7.08 -3.03 2.18
N TYR A 95 7.93 -4.05 2.31
CA TYR A 95 8.94 -4.13 3.37
C TYR A 95 10.34 -4.20 2.76
N ALA A 96 11.26 -3.39 3.27
CA ALA A 96 12.63 -3.35 2.79
C ALA A 96 13.63 -3.41 3.94
N PHE A 97 14.48 -4.44 3.93
CA PHE A 97 15.56 -4.61 4.90
C PHE A 97 16.87 -4.12 4.29
N THR A 98 17.27 -2.89 4.60
CA THR A 98 18.47 -2.28 4.03
C THR A 98 19.01 -1.11 4.86
N ARG A 99 20.33 -0.92 4.78
CA ARG A 99 21.04 0.29 5.26
C ARG A 99 21.44 1.22 4.12
N ASP A 100 21.31 0.78 2.86
CA ASP A 100 21.67 1.57 1.69
C ASP A 100 20.63 2.66 1.44
N LYS A 101 21.07 3.92 1.43
CA LYS A 101 20.21 5.08 1.19
C LYS A 101 19.72 5.14 -0.25
N ALA A 102 20.53 4.70 -1.22
CA ALA A 102 20.15 4.69 -2.63
C ALA A 102 19.02 3.69 -2.86
N ALA A 103 19.14 2.47 -2.33
CA ALA A 103 18.05 1.49 -2.38
C ALA A 103 16.76 1.98 -1.71
N ARG A 104 16.86 2.67 -0.56
CA ARG A 104 15.68 3.27 0.10
C ARG A 104 15.02 4.32 -0.78
N GLN A 105 15.80 5.23 -1.36
CA GLN A 105 15.25 6.28 -2.21
C GLN A 105 14.58 5.68 -3.46
N ALA A 106 15.24 4.70 -4.08
CA ALA A 106 14.70 4.00 -5.24
C ALA A 106 13.34 3.34 -4.93
N LEU A 107 13.24 2.59 -3.83
CA LEU A 107 11.99 1.95 -3.43
C LEU A 107 10.89 2.98 -3.10
N LEU A 108 11.24 4.09 -2.44
CA LEU A 108 10.30 5.15 -2.09
C LEU A 108 9.74 5.87 -3.32
N GLU A 109 10.59 6.21 -4.29
CA GLU A 109 10.21 7.05 -5.43
C GLU A 109 9.65 6.25 -6.61
N ARG A 110 10.06 4.99 -6.75
CA ARG A 110 9.80 4.19 -7.95
C ARG A 110 8.84 3.03 -7.73
N THR A 111 8.26 2.89 -6.55
CA THR A 111 7.20 1.90 -6.28
C THR A 111 5.95 2.57 -5.69
N SER A 112 4.83 1.86 -5.70
CA SER A 112 3.58 2.32 -5.09
C SER A 112 2.98 1.19 -4.25
N SER A 113 2.67 1.49 -2.99
CA SER A 113 2.08 0.55 -2.02
C SER A 113 1.25 1.32 -1.00
N GLY A 114 0.40 0.61 -0.24
CA GLY A 114 -0.37 1.22 0.86
C GLY A 114 0.53 1.76 1.97
N GLY A 115 1.59 1.04 2.30
CA GLY A 115 2.63 1.48 3.24
C GLY A 115 3.99 0.88 2.94
N LEU A 116 5.05 1.67 3.12
CA LEU A 116 6.44 1.25 2.96
C LEU A 116 7.17 1.33 4.30
N VAL A 117 7.68 0.20 4.79
CA VAL A 117 8.40 0.12 6.06
C VAL A 117 9.80 -0.44 5.87
N TYR A 118 10.76 0.19 6.52
CA TYR A 118 12.15 -0.24 6.49
C TYR A 118 12.54 -0.96 7.77
N ASN A 119 13.23 -2.10 7.62
CA ASN A 119 13.86 -2.86 8.71
C ASN A 119 12.90 -3.40 9.79
N ALA A 120 11.59 -3.39 9.55
CA ALA A 120 10.60 -4.01 10.43
C ALA A 120 9.30 -4.32 9.63
N PRO A 121 8.78 -5.55 9.69
CA PRO A 121 7.46 -5.86 9.15
C PRO A 121 6.37 -5.50 10.16
N MET A 122 5.15 -5.24 9.67
CA MET A 122 3.91 -5.05 10.44
C MET A 122 3.85 -3.89 11.46
N ILE A 123 4.97 -3.34 11.94
CA ILE A 123 4.95 -2.38 13.06
C ILE A 123 4.19 -1.08 12.75
N HIS A 124 4.11 -0.70 11.46
CA HIS A 124 3.37 0.48 11.01
C HIS A 124 1.86 0.42 11.30
N LEU A 125 1.27 -0.78 11.42
CA LEU A 125 -0.13 -0.93 11.80
C LEU A 125 -0.40 -0.47 13.24
N GLY A 126 0.60 -0.49 14.11
CA GLY A 126 0.49 -0.09 15.52
C GLY A 126 0.66 1.41 15.77
N VAL A 127 0.87 2.23 14.72
CA VAL A 127 1.10 3.68 14.85
C VAL A 127 -0.19 4.43 14.48
N PRO A 128 -0.96 4.96 15.44
CA PRO A 128 -2.29 5.52 15.17
C PRO A 128 -2.31 6.75 14.23
N ASP A 129 -1.19 7.48 14.17
CA ASP A 129 -1.04 8.66 13.32
C ASP A 129 -0.68 8.33 11.87
N LEU A 130 -0.30 7.08 11.58
CA LEU A 130 -0.11 6.62 10.22
C LEU A 130 -1.45 6.16 9.65
N PRO A 131 -1.95 6.78 8.55
CA PRO A 131 -3.13 6.27 7.89
C PRO A 131 -2.83 4.87 7.33
N PHE A 132 -3.71 3.93 7.61
CA PHE A 132 -3.62 2.56 7.08
C PHE A 132 -4.70 2.34 6.02
N GLY A 133 -4.26 1.97 4.82
CA GLY A 133 -5.10 1.79 3.65
C GLY A 133 -4.30 1.32 2.45
N GLY A 134 -5.00 0.78 1.45
CA GLY A 134 -4.42 0.34 0.20
C GLY A 134 -4.38 1.43 -0.87
N VAL A 135 -3.81 1.07 -2.02
CA VAL A 135 -3.83 1.88 -3.23
C VAL A 135 -3.96 0.97 -4.46
N GLY A 136 -4.86 1.33 -5.37
CA GLY A 136 -5.14 0.49 -6.54
C GLY A 136 -5.84 -0.81 -6.12
N GLU A 137 -5.26 -1.93 -6.51
CA GLU A 137 -5.77 -3.29 -6.34
C GLU A 137 -5.78 -3.73 -4.87
N SER A 138 -4.90 -3.14 -4.04
CA SER A 138 -4.92 -3.35 -2.58
C SER A 138 -5.99 -2.54 -1.84
N GLY A 139 -6.68 -1.62 -2.51
CA GLY A 139 -7.82 -0.88 -1.95
C GLY A 139 -7.77 0.64 -2.17
N MET A 140 -8.70 1.34 -1.51
CA MET A 140 -8.82 2.80 -1.54
C MET A 140 -9.22 3.36 -0.18
N GLY A 141 -8.92 4.64 0.05
CA GLY A 141 -9.15 5.30 1.33
C GLY A 141 -8.18 4.81 2.41
N ALA A 142 -8.31 5.36 3.61
CA ALA A 142 -7.51 4.96 4.75
C ALA A 142 -8.24 5.24 6.06
N TYR A 143 -7.83 4.55 7.12
CA TYR A 143 -8.31 4.77 8.48
C TYR A 143 -7.13 4.74 9.46
N HIS A 144 -7.38 4.56 10.75
CA HIS A 144 -6.53 4.80 11.93
C HIS A 144 -6.60 6.22 12.47
N GLY A 145 -6.58 6.34 13.80
CA GLY A 145 -6.55 7.60 14.53
C GLY A 145 -7.47 8.68 13.93
N LYS A 146 -6.86 9.82 13.57
CA LYS A 146 -7.58 10.93 12.93
C LYS A 146 -8.10 10.58 11.53
N ALA A 147 -7.40 9.74 10.76
CA ALA A 147 -7.85 9.34 9.44
C ALA A 147 -9.17 8.58 9.50
N SER A 148 -9.42 7.76 10.54
CA SER A 148 -10.74 7.15 10.77
C SER A 148 -11.84 8.22 10.92
N PHE A 149 -11.60 9.23 11.78
CA PHE A 149 -12.56 10.31 11.98
C PHE A 149 -12.85 11.05 10.67
N ASP A 150 -11.80 11.36 9.91
CA ASP A 150 -11.93 12.03 8.62
C ASP A 150 -12.72 11.19 7.60
N THR A 151 -12.47 9.89 7.53
CA THR A 151 -13.13 8.94 6.62
C THR A 151 -14.62 8.79 6.90
N PHE A 152 -15.03 8.82 8.17
CA PHE A 152 -16.44 8.73 8.56
C PHE A 152 -17.11 10.10 8.78
N SER A 153 -16.48 11.18 8.34
CA SER A 153 -17.00 12.55 8.48
C SER A 153 -17.19 13.24 7.14
N HIS A 154 -18.26 14.02 7.02
CA HIS A 154 -18.41 14.98 5.93
C HIS A 154 -17.76 16.32 6.29
N ARG A 155 -16.69 16.69 5.59
CA ARG A 155 -16.01 17.99 5.73
C ARG A 155 -16.81 19.10 5.02
N LYS A 156 -17.80 19.67 5.72
CA LYS A 156 -18.67 20.73 5.19
C LYS A 156 -17.93 22.08 5.05
N PRO A 157 -17.69 22.59 3.83
CA PRO A 157 -17.14 23.93 3.66
C PRO A 157 -18.17 24.99 4.07
N VAL A 158 -17.74 26.00 4.82
CA VAL A 158 -18.56 27.15 5.21
C VAL A 158 -17.78 28.42 4.88
N LEU A 159 -18.38 29.28 4.06
CA LEU A 159 -17.80 30.56 3.66
C LEU A 159 -18.78 31.68 4.02
N SER A 160 -18.29 32.70 4.71
CA SER A 160 -19.03 33.93 5.00
C SER A 160 -18.25 35.13 4.53
N LYS A 161 -18.93 36.07 3.86
CA LYS A 161 -18.41 37.43 3.62
C LYS A 161 -19.18 38.43 4.49
N PRO A 162 -18.56 39.54 4.94
CA PRO A 162 -19.28 40.62 5.58
C PRO A 162 -20.41 41.14 4.69
N THR A 163 -21.52 41.54 5.31
CA THR A 163 -22.61 42.23 4.60
C THR A 163 -22.19 43.64 4.19
N ARG A 164 -21.30 44.29 4.96
CA ARG A 164 -20.70 45.60 4.66
C ARG A 164 -19.26 45.69 5.18
N PRO A 165 -18.34 46.34 4.43
CA PRO A 165 -18.50 46.77 3.03
C PRO A 165 -18.60 45.56 2.08
N ASP A 166 -19.20 45.73 0.91
CA ASP A 166 -19.33 44.64 -0.06
C ASP A 166 -18.02 44.39 -0.81
N THR A 167 -17.26 43.41 -0.32
CA THR A 167 -15.94 43.05 -0.84
C THR A 167 -15.95 42.47 -2.25
N LEU A 168 -17.10 42.04 -2.77
CA LEU A 168 -17.24 41.45 -4.09
C LEU A 168 -17.93 42.39 -5.09
N ARG A 169 -18.16 43.66 -4.74
CA ARG A 169 -18.83 44.64 -5.62
C ARG A 169 -18.22 44.74 -7.01
N LEU A 170 -16.89 44.61 -7.11
CA LEU A 170 -16.15 44.74 -8.37
C LEU A 170 -16.41 43.58 -9.33
N ILE A 171 -16.92 42.44 -8.87
CA ILE A 171 -17.20 41.27 -9.71
C ILE A 171 -18.69 41.10 -10.03
N TYR A 172 -19.56 41.95 -9.49
CA TYR A 172 -20.98 41.95 -9.84
C TYR A 172 -21.23 42.69 -11.16
N ALA A 173 -22.38 42.41 -11.78
CA ALA A 173 -22.85 43.16 -12.94
C ALA A 173 -23.25 44.60 -12.55
N PRO A 174 -23.14 45.58 -13.49
CA PRO A 174 -22.65 45.43 -14.85
C PRO A 174 -21.12 45.35 -14.92
N HIS A 175 -20.62 44.42 -15.74
CA HIS A 175 -19.18 44.25 -15.92
C HIS A 175 -18.60 45.39 -16.76
N THR A 176 -17.67 46.13 -16.18
CA THR A 176 -16.82 47.09 -16.89
C THR A 176 -15.51 46.44 -17.33
N SER A 177 -14.82 47.00 -18.32
CA SER A 177 -13.48 46.54 -18.73
C SER A 177 -12.49 46.47 -17.56
N ARG A 178 -12.68 47.32 -16.53
CA ARG A 178 -11.90 47.31 -15.28
C ARG A 178 -12.24 46.11 -14.40
N SER A 179 -13.53 45.79 -14.22
CA SER A 179 -13.94 44.57 -13.50
C SER A 179 -13.43 43.30 -14.18
N PHE A 180 -13.50 43.25 -15.51
CA PHE A 180 -13.02 42.11 -16.29
C PHE A 180 -11.50 41.97 -16.20
N ALA A 181 -10.75 43.07 -16.33
CA ALA A 181 -9.30 43.08 -16.15
C ALA A 181 -8.88 42.66 -14.74
N PHE A 182 -9.64 43.06 -13.71
CA PHE A 182 -9.40 42.66 -12.33
C PHE A 182 -9.64 41.16 -12.11
N ILE A 183 -10.78 40.63 -12.57
CA ILE A 183 -11.10 39.19 -12.50
C ILE A 183 -10.05 38.39 -13.26
N ALA A 184 -9.73 38.77 -14.50
CA ALA A 184 -8.74 38.08 -15.32
C ALA A 184 -7.35 38.08 -14.66
N LYS A 185 -6.96 39.18 -14.00
CA LYS A 185 -5.70 39.26 -13.24
C LYS A 185 -5.73 38.40 -11.97
N ALA A 186 -6.86 38.34 -11.27
CA ALA A 186 -7.01 37.50 -10.08
C ALA A 186 -6.97 36.01 -10.44
N VAL A 187 -7.70 35.60 -11.47
CA VAL A 187 -7.77 34.21 -11.96
C VAL A 187 -6.45 33.74 -12.57
N SER A 188 -5.75 34.59 -13.34
CA SER A 188 -4.46 34.25 -13.96
C SER A 188 -3.31 34.11 -12.95
N ARG A 189 -3.39 34.78 -11.79
CA ARG A 189 -2.43 34.59 -10.69
C ARG A 189 -2.63 33.27 -9.94
N THR A 190 -3.83 32.71 -9.98
CA THR A 190 -4.17 31.45 -9.31
C THR A 190 -4.03 30.21 -10.21
N HIS A 191 -3.71 30.37 -11.50
CA HIS A 191 -3.64 29.25 -12.45
C HIS A 191 -2.28 29.21 -13.18
N PRO A 192 -1.40 28.24 -12.88
CA PRO A 192 -0.07 28.14 -13.53
C PRO A 192 -0.10 27.81 -15.04
N LEU A 193 -1.28 27.55 -15.63
CA LEU A 193 -1.41 26.97 -16.98
C LEU A 193 -2.03 27.92 -18.02
N LEU A 194 -2.38 29.16 -17.67
CA LEU A 194 -2.90 30.16 -18.61
C LEU A 194 -1.86 31.24 -19.01
N GLY A 195 -0.61 31.10 -18.54
CA GLY A 195 0.47 32.06 -18.77
C GLY A 195 1.37 31.81 -19.99
N ARG A 196 1.23 30.67 -20.70
CA ARG A 196 1.96 30.47 -21.96
C ARG A 196 1.15 31.04 -23.12
N LYS A 197 1.41 32.31 -23.45
CA LYS A 197 1.17 32.81 -24.81
C LYS A 197 2.00 31.94 -25.75
N ARG A 198 1.35 31.39 -26.78
CA ARG A 198 2.05 30.94 -27.99
C ARG A 198 2.71 32.13 -28.66
#